data_AF-A0A952HB76-F1
#
_entry.id   AF-A0A952HB76-F1
#
_cell.length_a   1.000
_cell.length_b   1.000
_cell.length_c   1.000
_cell.angle_alpha   90.00
_cell.angle_beta   90.00
_cell.angle_gamma   90.00
#
_symmetry.space_group_name_H-M   'P 1'
#
loop_
_entity.id
_entity.type
_entity.pdbx_description
1 polymer ?
#
loop_
_entity_poly.entity_id
_entity_poly.type
_entity_poly.pdbx_seq_one_letter_code
_entity_poly.pdbx_strand_id
1 'polypeptide(L)'
;MLHTLLAAIGLAVCIALAVHMVLPYRARARVDAGVARLGAWLQSLIDRATGWRRRQRQTRAAALEAERVIRRARDSALHDDRDGRTDGEWDGNVYRPKSFEKPKKPH
;
A
#
# COMPACT_ATOMS: atom_id res chain seq x y z
N MET A 1 24.07 35.63 10.19
CA MET A 1 23.15 34.68 10.84
C MET A 1 23.36 33.24 10.38
N LEU A 2 23.42 32.95 9.06
CA LEU A 2 23.60 31.56 8.59
C LEU A 2 24.99 30.99 8.96
N HIS A 3 26.03 31.81 8.89
CA HIS A 3 27.39 31.44 9.31
C HIS A 3 27.50 31.13 10.81
N THR A 4 26.83 31.90 11.66
CA THR A 4 26.80 31.66 13.12
C THR A 4 26.04 30.38 13.46
N LEU A 5 24.98 30.07 12.69
CA LEU A 5 24.21 28.83 12.83
C LEU A 5 25.03 27.61 12.44
N LEU A 6 25.74 27.66 11.31
CA LEU A 6 26.68 26.61 10.86
C LEU A 6 27.81 26.39 11.87
N ALA A 7 28.41 27.48 12.37
CA ALA A 7 29.46 27.40 13.38
C ALA A 7 28.96 26.76 14.69
N ALA A 8 27.75 27.14 15.14
CA ALA A 8 27.14 26.57 16.33
C ALA A 8 26.82 25.08 16.17
N ILE A 9 26.29 24.66 15.02
CA ILE A 9 26.04 23.25 14.71
C ILE A 9 27.37 22.48 14.69
N GLY A 10 28.40 23.00 14.02
CA GLY A 10 29.72 22.38 13.98
C GLY A 10 30.31 22.18 15.38
N LEU A 11 30.25 23.22 16.23
CA LEU A 11 30.70 23.13 17.63
C LEU A 11 29.92 22.07 18.41
N ALA A 12 28.60 22.02 18.25
CA ALA A 12 27.75 21.02 18.92
C ALA A 12 28.12 19.59 18.50
N VAL A 13 28.39 19.36 17.21
CA VAL A 13 28.84 18.04 16.70
C VAL A 13 30.20 17.68 17.30
N CYS A 14 31.15 18.61 17.35
CA CYS A 14 32.46 18.37 17.97
C CYS A 14 32.34 17.98 19.45
N ILE A 15 31.51 18.69 20.22
CA ILE A 15 31.26 18.36 21.64
C ILE A 15 30.61 16.98 21.76
N ALA A 16 29.61 16.68 20.93
CA ALA A 16 28.96 15.37 20.95
C ALA A 16 29.95 14.22 20.67
N LEU A 17 30.87 14.41 19.71
CA LEU A 17 31.93 13.45 19.42
C LEU A 17 32.89 13.27 20.60
N ALA A 18 33.31 14.36 21.23
CA ALA A 18 34.18 14.32 22.40
C ALA A 18 33.52 13.57 23.57
N VAL A 19 32.25 13.87 23.85
CA VAL A 19 31.45 13.16 24.86
C VAL A 19 31.31 11.67 24.51
N HIS A 20 31.10 11.33 23.23
CA HIS A 20 30.99 9.96 22.78
C HIS A 20 32.29 9.15 22.98
N MET A 21 33.46 9.79 22.83
CA MET A 21 34.76 9.17 23.09
C MET A 21 35.02 8.89 24.57
N VAL A 22 34.51 9.75 25.46
CA VAL A 22 34.68 9.61 26.92
C VAL A 22 33.63 8.67 27.53
N LEU A 23 32.55 8.37 26.80
CA LEU A 23 31.44 7.58 27.32
C LEU A 23 31.80 6.08 27.45
N PRO A 24 31.59 5.47 28.64
CA PRO A 24 31.75 4.03 28.80
C PRO A 24 30.71 3.26 27.99
N TYR A 25 31.06 2.03 27.57
CA TYR A 25 30.26 1.18 26.67
C TYR A 25 28.76 1.08 27.04
N ARG A 26 28.44 1.02 28.34
CA ARG A 26 27.06 0.95 28.84
C ARG A 26 26.25 2.22 28.56
N ALA A 27 26.88 3.38 28.66
CA ALA A 27 26.23 4.66 28.34
C ALA A 27 26.10 4.82 26.81
N ARG A 28 27.10 4.35 26.05
CA ARG A 28 27.09 4.35 24.59
C ARG A 28 25.89 3.58 24.02
N ALA A 29 25.64 2.37 24.53
CA ALA A 29 24.48 1.57 24.12
C ALA A 29 23.13 2.26 24.38
N ARG A 30 23.00 3.05 25.47
CA ARG A 30 21.77 3.81 25.75
C ARG A 30 21.60 5.00 24.80
N VAL A 31 22.68 5.70 24.51
CA VAL A 31 22.68 6.81 23.54
C VAL A 31 22.32 6.27 22.16
N ASP A 32 22.96 5.19 21.71
CA ASP A 32 22.71 4.59 20.41
C ASP A 32 21.26 4.11 20.28
N ALA A 33 20.71 3.48 21.33
CA ALA A 33 19.30 3.08 21.36
C ALA A 33 18.34 4.30 21.31
N GLY A 34 18.73 5.41 21.95
CA GLY A 34 17.98 6.68 21.90
C GLY A 34 18.00 7.29 20.49
N VAL A 35 19.17 7.34 19.86
CA VAL A 35 19.37 7.84 18.49
C VAL A 35 18.60 6.97 17.50
N ALA A 36 18.64 5.64 17.65
CA ALA A 36 17.88 4.73 16.80
C ALA A 36 16.37 4.96 16.93
N ARG A 37 15.85 5.18 18.15
CA ARG A 37 14.44 5.50 18.38
C ARG A 37 14.05 6.85 17.78
N LEU A 38 14.88 7.88 17.95
CA LEU A 38 14.64 9.19 17.36
C LEU A 38 14.66 9.10 15.83
N GLY A 39 15.61 8.37 15.27
CA GLY A 39 15.68 8.10 13.83
C GLY A 39 14.43 7.42 13.32
N ALA A 40 13.98 6.35 13.98
CA ALA A 40 12.74 5.65 13.61
C ALA A 40 11.50 6.54 13.73
N TRP A 41 11.43 7.40 14.76
CA TRP A 41 10.34 8.36 14.91
C TRP A 41 10.37 9.42 13.79
N LEU A 42 11.55 9.96 13.46
CA LEU A 42 11.72 10.92 12.37
C LEU A 42 11.34 10.30 11.01
N GLN A 43 11.78 9.06 10.77
CA GLN A 43 11.41 8.28 9.59
C GLN A 43 9.89 8.15 9.49
N SER A 44 9.22 7.84 10.61
CA SER A 44 7.76 7.71 10.65
C SER A 44 7.03 9.02 10.32
N LEU A 45 7.59 10.17 10.73
CA LEU A 45 7.04 11.48 10.37
C LEU A 45 7.25 11.80 8.90
N ILE A 46 8.44 11.51 8.37
CA ILE A 46 8.75 11.67 6.95
C ILE A 46 7.84 10.76 6.13
N ASP A 47 7.65 9.51 6.53
CA ASP A 47 6.75 8.57 5.88
C ASP A 47 5.29 8.99 6.00
N ARG A 48 4.88 9.66 7.08
CA ARG A 48 3.54 10.25 7.16
C ARG A 48 3.37 11.41 6.18
N ALA A 49 4.33 12.32 6.14
CA ALA A 49 4.31 13.51 5.28
C ALA A 49 4.44 13.16 3.79
N THR A 50 5.39 12.29 3.45
CA THR A 50 5.69 11.86 2.08
C THR A 50 4.88 10.65 1.64
N GLY A 51 4.38 9.85 2.59
CA GLY A 51 3.55 8.67 2.30
C GLY A 51 2.19 9.02 1.73
N TRP A 52 1.73 10.28 1.81
CA TRP A 52 0.59 10.72 0.99
C TRP A 52 0.91 10.62 -0.51
N ARG A 53 2.10 11.06 -0.95
CA ARG A 53 2.54 10.90 -2.35
C ARG A 53 2.73 9.43 -2.73
N ARG A 54 3.24 8.60 -1.81
CA ARG A 54 3.45 7.16 -2.04
C ARG A 54 2.12 6.41 -2.14
N ARG A 55 1.19 6.71 -1.22
CA ARG A 55 -0.19 6.19 -1.25
C ARG A 55 -0.94 6.65 -2.50
N GLN A 56 -0.78 7.89 -2.92
CA GLN A 56 -1.42 8.42 -4.14
C GLN A 56 -0.92 7.74 -5.43
N ARG A 57 0.35 7.30 -5.48
CA ARG A 57 0.86 6.49 -6.59
C ARG A 57 0.33 5.06 -6.55
N GLN A 58 0.24 4.46 -5.36
CA GLN A 58 -0.29 3.10 -5.17
C GLN A 58 -1.79 3.02 -5.46
N THR A 59 -2.59 4.02 -5.05
CA THR A 59 -4.03 4.06 -5.35
C THR A 59 -4.29 4.22 -6.84
N ARG A 60 -3.46 4.99 -7.57
CA ARG A 60 -3.55 5.08 -9.03
C ARG A 60 -3.24 3.75 -9.71
N ALA A 61 -2.21 3.03 -9.25
CA ALA A 61 -1.90 1.70 -9.77
C ALA A 61 -3.04 0.70 -9.51
N ALA A 62 -3.57 0.68 -8.29
CA ALA A 62 -4.70 -0.17 -7.90
C ALA A 62 -5.99 0.18 -8.68
N ALA A 63 -6.26 1.47 -8.94
CA ALA A 63 -7.40 1.90 -9.74
C ALA A 63 -7.32 1.39 -11.19
N LEU A 64 -6.14 1.45 -11.81
CA LEU A 64 -5.92 0.92 -13.16
C LEU A 64 -6.07 -0.61 -13.22
N GLU A 65 -5.63 -1.32 -12.19
CA GLU A 65 -5.82 -2.77 -12.08
C GLU A 65 -7.31 -3.13 -11.92
N ALA A 66 -8.04 -2.39 -11.07
CA ALA A 66 -9.49 -2.58 -10.90
C ALA A 66 -10.25 -2.32 -12.21
N GLU A 67 -9.93 -1.25 -12.93
CA GLU A 67 -10.54 -0.94 -14.23
C GLU A 67 -10.28 -2.05 -15.26
N ARG A 68 -9.09 -2.67 -15.27
CA ARG A 68 -8.79 -3.81 -16.16
C ARG A 68 -9.64 -5.03 -15.82
N VAL A 69 -9.85 -5.33 -14.55
CA VAL A 69 -10.70 -6.45 -14.11
C VAL A 69 -12.16 -6.19 -14.47
N ILE A 70 -12.67 -4.98 -14.22
CA ILE A 70 -14.04 -4.57 -14.56
C ILE A 70 -14.24 -4.66 -16.08
N ARG A 71 -13.29 -4.15 -16.88
CA ARG A 71 -13.36 -4.23 -18.34
C ARG A 71 -13.39 -5.67 -18.83
N ARG A 72 -12.49 -6.52 -18.31
CA ARG A 72 -12.46 -7.95 -18.65
C ARG A 72 -13.81 -8.62 -18.33
N ALA A 73 -14.34 -8.40 -17.13
CA ALA A 73 -15.63 -8.97 -16.74
C ALA A 73 -16.77 -8.51 -17.66
N ARG A 74 -16.78 -7.22 -18.04
CA ARG A 74 -17.76 -6.67 -18.97
C ARG A 74 -17.64 -7.28 -20.37
N ASP A 75 -16.43 -7.41 -20.90
CA ASP A 75 -16.18 -8.01 -22.21
C ASP A 75 -16.55 -9.50 -22.22
N SER A 76 -16.29 -10.22 -21.12
CA SER A 76 -16.73 -11.61 -20.95
C SER A 76 -18.25 -11.73 -20.90
N ALA A 77 -18.95 -10.88 -20.17
CA ALA A 77 -20.42 -10.87 -20.11
C ALA A 77 -21.05 -10.59 -21.48
N LEU A 78 -20.48 -9.65 -22.25
CA LEU A 78 -20.91 -9.35 -23.62
C LEU A 78 -20.68 -10.50 -24.60
N HIS A 79 -19.67 -11.34 -24.36
CA HIS A 79 -19.42 -12.54 -25.16
C HIS A 79 -20.31 -13.71 -24.72
N ASP A 80 -20.62 -13.85 -23.43
CA ASP A 80 -21.50 -14.89 -22.90
C ASP A 80 -22.97 -14.71 -23.37
N ASP A 81 -23.42 -13.45 -23.51
CA ASP A 81 -24.70 -13.11 -24.16
C ASP A 81 -24.76 -13.53 -25.64
N ARG A 82 -23.61 -13.69 -26.32
CA ARG A 82 -23.54 -14.23 -27.69
C ARG A 82 -23.53 -15.77 -27.73
N ASP A 83 -23.09 -16.43 -26.66
CA ASP A 83 -22.98 -17.89 -26.55
C ASP A 83 -24.21 -18.55 -25.87
N GLY A 84 -25.25 -17.77 -25.53
CA GLY A 84 -26.56 -18.28 -25.11
C GLY A 84 -26.58 -19.07 -23.80
N ARG A 85 -25.50 -19.01 -23.00
CA ARG A 85 -25.39 -19.74 -21.72
C ARG A 85 -25.96 -19.00 -20.51
N THR A 86 -26.24 -17.71 -20.63
CA THR A 86 -26.78 -16.83 -19.58
C THR A 86 -28.30 -16.64 -19.63
N ASP A 87 -29.01 -17.36 -20.49
CA ASP A 87 -30.47 -17.28 -20.54
C ASP A 87 -31.07 -18.12 -19.40
N GLY A 88 -31.31 -17.48 -18.25
CA GLY A 88 -31.98 -18.08 -17.10
C GLY A 88 -33.21 -17.25 -16.75
N GLU A 89 -34.32 -17.93 -16.50
CA GLU A 89 -35.58 -17.28 -16.16
C GLU A 89 -35.63 -17.03 -14.66
N TRP A 90 -36.03 -15.82 -14.26
CA TRP A 90 -36.28 -15.48 -12.87
C TRP A 90 -37.73 -15.82 -12.53
N ASP A 91 -37.93 -16.77 -11.63
CA ASP A 91 -39.24 -17.11 -11.07
C ASP A 91 -39.32 -16.58 -9.64
N GLY A 92 -39.94 -15.41 -9.49
CA GLY A 92 -40.02 -14.70 -8.21
C GLY A 92 -38.64 -14.35 -7.64
N ASN A 93 -38.24 -14.98 -6.53
CA ASN A 93 -36.96 -14.74 -5.84
C ASN A 93 -35.89 -15.81 -6.14
N VAL A 94 -36.15 -16.70 -7.11
CA VAL A 94 -35.27 -17.84 -7.42
C VAL A 94 -34.82 -17.74 -8.88
N TYR A 95 -33.50 -17.69 -9.08
CA TYR A 95 -32.89 -17.74 -10.43
C TYR A 95 -32.80 -19.18 -10.92
N ARG A 96 -33.39 -19.48 -12.09
CA ARG A 96 -33.38 -20.82 -12.69
C ARG A 96 -32.60 -20.82 -14.02
N PRO A 97 -31.33 -21.28 -14.03
CA PRO A 97 -30.55 -21.36 -15.26
C PRO A 97 -31.06 -22.48 -16.19
N LYS A 98 -31.30 -22.17 -17.48
CA LYS A 98 -31.82 -23.13 -18.49
C LYS A 98 -30.87 -24.29 -18.81
N SER A 99 -29.59 -24.19 -18.44
CA SER A 99 -28.58 -25.23 -18.68
C SER A 99 -28.77 -26.53 -17.89
N PHE A 100 -29.69 -26.56 -16.92
CA PHE A 100 -30.00 -27.75 -16.13
C PHE A 100 -31.16 -28.61 -16.68
N GLU A 101 -31.87 -28.17 -17.72
CA GLU A 101 -32.83 -29.04 -18.40
C GLU A 101 -32.10 -30.08 -19.25
N LYS A 102 -32.01 -31.31 -18.74
CA LYS A 102 -31.45 -32.44 -19.48
C LYS A 102 -32.26 -32.67 -20.77
N PRO A 103 -31.60 -32.93 -21.92
CA PRO A 103 -32.30 -33.21 -23.16
C PRO A 103 -33.18 -34.45 -23.00
N LYS A 104 -34.46 -34.31 -23.35
CA LYS A 104 -35.48 -35.36 -23.26
C LYS A 104 -35.11 -36.48 -24.23
N LYS A 105 -34.88 -37.70 -23.71
CA LYS A 105 -34.54 -38.86 -24.55
C LYS A 105 -35.68 -39.16 -25.54
N PRO A 106 -35.37 -39.43 -26.82
CA PRO A 106 -36.38 -39.88 -27.77
C PRO A 106 -36.83 -41.30 -27.40
N HIS A 107 -38.15 -41.50 -27.47
CA HIS A 107 -38.85 -42.76 -27.31
C HIS A 107 -38.79 -43.55 -28.62
#